data_AF-A0A2H6F034-F1
#
_entry.id   AF-A0A2H6F034-F1
#
_cell.length_a   1.000
_cell.length_b   1.000
_cell.length_c   1.000
_cell.angle_alpha   90.00
_cell.angle_beta   90.00
_cell.angle_gamma   90.00
#
_symmetry.space_group_name_H-M   'P 1'
#
loop_
_entity.id
_entity.type
_entity.pdbx_description
1 polymer ?
#
loop_
_entity_poly.entity_id
_entity_poly.type
_entity_poly.pdbx_seq_one_letter_code
_entity_poly.pdbx_strand_id
1 'polypeptide(L)'
;MKLRKKKEEPGEAKNLLDMVPVQLRKWEEADEGKVRILVPRFGNHWLGRQILSSMRNPHYYVNLDDYGSFVWRFIDGRHTVYSIGIILLERFDEAVEPVFDRLGAFLQQLARGKFIRWEEEEERPGK
;
A
#
# COMPACT_ATOMS: atom_id res chain seq x y z
N MET A 1 -22.15 17.71 22.93
CA MET A 1 -22.32 16.38 22.30
C MET A 1 -20.95 15.70 22.31
N LYS A 2 -20.65 14.90 23.35
CA LYS A 2 -19.35 14.23 23.49
C LYS A 2 -19.50 12.82 22.91
N LEU A 3 -18.88 12.56 21.76
CA LEU A 3 -18.83 11.21 21.21
C LEU A 3 -18.11 10.30 22.22
N ARG A 4 -18.84 9.29 22.70
CA ARG A 4 -18.32 8.25 23.58
C ARG A 4 -17.26 7.46 22.81
N LYS A 5 -16.00 7.52 23.26
CA LYS A 5 -14.96 6.58 22.82
C LYS A 5 -15.39 5.17 23.25
N LYS A 6 -15.52 4.26 22.29
CA LYS A 6 -15.81 2.85 22.53
C LYS A 6 -14.57 2.22 23.18
N LYS A 7 -14.85 1.39 24.18
CA LYS A 7 -13.93 0.74 25.12
C LYS A 7 -12.99 -0.19 24.35
N GLU A 8 -11.68 0.03 24.43
CA GLU A 8 -10.66 -0.88 23.89
C GLU A 8 -10.39 -1.99 24.91
N GLU A 9 -10.71 -3.23 24.54
CA GLU A 9 -10.41 -4.44 25.31
C GLU A 9 -8.95 -4.86 25.04
N PRO A 10 -8.19 -5.32 26.06
CA PRO A 10 -6.75 -5.54 25.92
C PRO A 10 -6.45 -6.95 25.40
N GLY A 11 -5.95 -7.08 24.16
CA GLY A 11 -5.28 -8.30 23.70
C GLY A 11 -5.58 -8.84 22.30
N GLU A 12 -6.28 -8.13 21.42
CA GLU A 12 -6.55 -8.63 20.05
C GLU A 12 -5.53 -8.11 19.04
N ALA A 13 -5.02 -9.00 18.19
CA ALA A 13 -4.28 -8.62 16.99
C ALA A 13 -5.08 -7.57 16.22
N LYS A 14 -4.45 -6.44 15.87
CA LYS A 14 -5.11 -5.38 15.10
C LYS A 14 -5.80 -5.97 13.89
N ASN A 15 -7.08 -5.66 13.72
CA ASN A 15 -7.86 -6.12 12.58
C ASN A 15 -7.34 -5.45 11.31
N LEU A 16 -6.74 -6.24 10.41
CA LEU A 16 -6.20 -5.77 9.13
C LEU A 16 -7.24 -5.00 8.31
N LEU A 17 -8.51 -5.41 8.41
CA LEU A 17 -9.61 -4.84 7.63
C LEU A 17 -9.88 -3.37 7.96
N ASP A 18 -9.57 -2.94 9.19
CA ASP A 18 -9.79 -1.57 9.66
C ASP A 18 -8.62 -0.64 9.33
N MET A 19 -7.49 -1.19 8.86
CA MET A 19 -6.28 -0.42 8.58
C MET A 19 -6.41 0.40 7.28
N VAL A 20 -5.75 1.55 7.24
CA VAL A 20 -5.70 2.43 6.06
C VAL A 20 -4.29 2.39 5.45
N PRO A 21 -4.12 1.82 4.23
CA PRO A 21 -2.84 1.83 3.54
C PRO A 21 -2.60 3.17 2.82
N VAL A 22 -1.35 3.63 2.81
CA VAL A 22 -0.90 4.89 2.20
C VAL A 22 0.27 4.62 1.26
N GLN A 23 0.22 5.12 0.02
CA GLN A 23 1.33 5.02 -0.94
C GLN A 23 2.57 5.79 -0.45
N LEU A 24 3.74 5.16 -0.53
CA LEU A 24 5.04 5.79 -0.22
C LEU A 24 5.87 6.10 -1.47
N ARG A 25 5.49 5.56 -2.62
CA ARG A 25 6.28 5.61 -3.85
C ARG A 25 5.50 6.33 -4.93
N LYS A 26 6.25 7.04 -5.77
CA LYS A 26 5.73 7.55 -7.04
C LYS A 26 5.42 6.37 -7.94
N TRP A 27 4.38 6.51 -8.75
CA TRP A 27 3.98 5.53 -9.74
C TRP A 27 3.49 6.26 -10.98
N GLU A 28 3.42 5.53 -12.09
CA GLU A 28 2.90 6.00 -13.36
C GLU A 28 1.94 4.96 -13.93
N GLU A 29 1.01 5.44 -14.75
CA GLU A 29 0.16 4.58 -15.54
C GLU A 29 0.86 4.25 -16.85
N ALA A 30 0.96 2.97 -17.13
CA ALA A 30 1.53 2.43 -18.34
C ALA A 30 0.46 2.01 -19.34
N ASP A 31 0.90 1.38 -20.41
CA ASP A 31 0.07 0.78 -21.44
C ASP A 31 -1.03 -0.09 -20.82
N GLU A 32 -2.23 -0.01 -21.39
CA GLU A 32 -3.44 -0.74 -20.95
C GLU A 32 -3.91 -0.42 -19.52
N GLY A 33 -3.45 0.67 -18.91
CA GLY A 33 -3.88 1.05 -17.57
C GLY A 33 -3.23 0.22 -16.46
N LYS A 34 -2.05 -0.35 -16.70
CA LYS A 34 -1.26 -1.03 -15.66
C LYS A 34 -0.45 -0.03 -14.85
N VAL A 35 -0.31 -0.27 -13.56
CA VAL A 35 0.50 0.58 -12.66
C VAL A 35 1.95 0.14 -12.71
N ARG A 36 2.86 1.11 -12.86
CA ARG A 36 4.31 0.91 -12.67
C ARG A 36 4.79 1.76 -11.51
N ILE A 37 5.31 1.12 -10.46
CA ILE A 37 5.85 1.80 -9.29
C ILE A 37 7.32 2.13 -9.52
N LEU A 38 7.71 3.38 -9.27
CA LEU A 38 9.09 3.85 -9.42
C LEU A 38 9.89 3.54 -8.15
N VAL A 39 10.93 2.72 -8.30
CA VAL A 39 11.81 2.34 -7.18
C VAL A 39 13.25 2.81 -7.44
N PRO A 40 13.86 3.56 -6.51
CA PRO A 40 15.26 3.97 -6.66
C PRO A 40 16.19 2.75 -6.53
N ARG A 41 17.14 2.62 -7.46
CA ARG A 41 18.11 1.49 -7.49
C ARG A 41 19.02 1.46 -6.26
N PHE A 42 19.38 2.64 -5.76
CA PHE A 42 20.21 2.78 -4.57
C PHE A 42 19.38 3.48 -3.49
N GLY A 43 19.42 2.95 -2.27
CA GLY A 43 18.74 3.59 -1.14
C GLY A 43 19.27 4.99 -0.85
N ASN A 44 18.58 5.74 0.02
CA ASN A 44 18.89 7.14 0.38
C ASN A 44 20.22 7.34 1.16
N HIS A 45 21.16 6.42 1.11
CA HIS A 45 22.47 6.62 1.73
C HIS A 45 23.27 7.68 0.95
N TRP A 46 24.09 8.47 1.64
CA TRP A 46 24.84 9.58 1.06
C TRP A 46 25.73 9.14 -0.14
N LEU A 47 26.29 7.93 -0.06
CA LEU A 47 27.02 7.29 -1.16
C LEU A 47 26.13 6.95 -2.36
N GLY A 48 24.91 6.46 -2.11
CA GLY A 48 23.94 6.15 -3.15
C GLY A 48 23.48 7.39 -3.90
N ARG A 49 23.33 8.53 -3.21
CA ARG A 49 22.89 9.80 -3.81
C ARG A 49 23.90 10.38 -4.81
N GLN A 50 25.20 10.27 -4.52
CA GLN A 50 26.27 10.68 -5.44
C GLN A 50 26.31 9.80 -6.68
N ILE A 51 26.15 8.48 -6.52
CA ILE A 51 26.13 7.52 -7.65
C ILE A 51 24.86 7.71 -8.50
N LEU A 52 23.70 7.90 -7.88
CA LEU A 52 22.43 8.17 -8.55
C LEU A 52 22.50 9.43 -9.43
N SER A 53 23.16 10.49 -8.95
CA SER A 53 23.29 11.75 -9.69
C SER A 53 24.09 11.61 -10.99
N SER A 54 24.99 10.61 -11.07
CA SER A 54 25.79 10.35 -12.28
C SER A 54 25.20 9.24 -13.15
N MET A 55 24.08 8.62 -12.73
CA MET A 55 23.52 7.46 -13.40
C MET A 55 22.43 7.85 -14.39
N ARG A 56 22.51 7.32 -15.62
CA ARG A 56 21.54 7.58 -16.69
C ARG A 56 20.13 7.07 -16.39
N ASN A 57 19.99 6.08 -15.50
CA ASN A 57 18.70 5.55 -15.07
C ASN A 57 18.68 5.25 -13.56
N PRO A 58 18.29 6.23 -12.72
CA PRO A 58 18.34 6.10 -11.27
C PRO A 58 17.23 5.21 -10.67
N HIS A 59 16.24 4.80 -11.47
CA HIS A 59 15.09 4.03 -11.01
C HIS A 59 14.95 2.70 -11.77
N TYR A 60 14.23 1.77 -11.17
CA TYR A 60 13.66 0.61 -11.84
C TYR A 60 12.15 0.56 -11.58
N TYR A 61 11.43 -0.11 -12.46
CA TYR A 61 9.97 -0.20 -12.39
C TYR A 61 9.56 -1.55 -11.79
N VAL A 62 8.58 -1.50 -10.89
CA VAL A 62 7.82 -2.67 -10.45
C VAL A 62 6.44 -2.58 -11.10
N ASN A 63 6.17 -3.50 -12.01
CA ASN A 63 4.89 -3.54 -12.73
C ASN A 63 3.89 -4.35 -11.90
N LEU A 64 2.70 -3.80 -11.69
CA LEU A 64 1.58 -4.52 -11.10
C LEU A 64 0.76 -5.19 -12.21
N ASP A 65 0.13 -6.31 -11.86
CA ASP A 65 -0.89 -6.96 -12.69
C ASP A 65 -2.20 -6.17 -12.65
N ASP A 66 -3.24 -6.62 -13.34
CA ASP A 66 -4.51 -5.88 -13.43
C ASP A 66 -5.19 -5.75 -12.05
N TYR A 67 -5.14 -6.82 -11.26
CA TYR A 67 -5.66 -6.83 -9.88
C TYR A 67 -4.92 -5.84 -8.98
N GLY A 68 -3.59 -5.96 -8.91
CA GLY A 68 -2.74 -5.09 -8.09
C GLY A 68 -2.80 -3.64 -8.55
N SER A 69 -2.85 -3.40 -9.87
CA SER A 69 -3.00 -2.07 -10.45
C SER A 69 -4.34 -1.43 -10.07
N PHE A 70 -5.41 -2.21 -10.02
CA PHE A 70 -6.70 -1.73 -9.54
C PHE A 70 -6.65 -1.39 -8.06
N VAL A 71 -6.19 -2.32 -7.22
CA VAL A 71 -6.06 -2.11 -5.76
C VAL A 71 -5.19 -0.89 -5.45
N TRP A 72 -4.04 -0.76 -6.12
CA TRP A 72 -3.09 0.32 -5.89
C TRP A 72 -3.72 1.71 -5.99
N ARG A 73 -4.64 1.91 -6.93
CA ARG A 73 -5.34 3.20 -7.14
C ARG A 73 -6.24 3.61 -5.97
N PHE A 74 -6.71 2.64 -5.17
CA PHE A 74 -7.49 2.90 -3.96
C PHE A 74 -6.63 2.98 -2.70
N ILE A 75 -5.31 2.79 -2.82
CA ILE A 75 -4.37 3.07 -1.73
C ILE A 75 -4.08 4.58 -1.74
N ASP A 76 -5.00 5.35 -1.19
CA ASP A 76 -4.95 6.82 -1.20
C ASP A 76 -4.80 7.43 0.20
N GLY A 77 -4.63 6.60 1.22
CA GLY A 77 -4.63 7.01 2.62
C GLY A 77 -5.99 7.43 3.14
N ARG A 78 -7.09 7.03 2.49
CA ARG A 78 -8.47 7.30 2.92
C ARG A 78 -9.30 6.03 3.02
N HIS A 79 -9.09 5.10 2.10
CA HIS A 79 -9.83 3.84 2.06
C HIS A 79 -9.23 2.83 3.06
N THR A 80 -10.08 2.16 3.84
CA THR A 80 -9.67 1.01 4.65
C THR A 80 -9.50 -0.24 3.79
N VAL A 81 -8.74 -1.23 4.26
CA VAL A 81 -8.63 -2.54 3.60
C VAL A 81 -10.01 -3.16 3.33
N TYR A 82 -10.94 -3.04 4.27
CA TYR A 82 -12.31 -3.51 4.08
C TYR A 82 -12.98 -2.83 2.88
N SER A 83 -12.94 -1.50 2.81
CA SER A 83 -13.59 -0.74 1.73
C SER A 83 -12.98 -1.07 0.35
N ILE A 84 -11.66 -1.25 0.28
CA ILE A 84 -10.98 -1.70 -0.94
C ILE A 84 -11.44 -3.11 -1.34
N GLY A 85 -11.63 -4.00 -0.37
CA GLY A 85 -12.17 -5.34 -0.61
C GLY A 85 -13.60 -5.33 -1.15
N ILE A 86 -14.47 -4.43 -0.66
CA ILE A 86 -15.82 -4.26 -1.21
C ILE A 86 -15.77 -3.76 -2.66
N ILE A 87 -14.95 -2.76 -2.95
CA ILE A 87 -14.76 -2.23 -4.30
C ILE A 87 -14.24 -3.32 -5.26
N LEU A 88 -13.36 -4.21 -4.77
CA LEU A 88 -12.90 -5.36 -5.54
C LEU A 88 -14.02 -6.36 -5.85
N LEU A 89 -14.86 -6.67 -4.86
CA LEU A 89 -16.01 -7.57 -5.03
C LEU A 89 -16.98 -7.03 -6.09
N GLU A 90 -17.28 -5.74 -6.06
CA GLU A 90 -18.14 -5.09 -7.05
C GLU A 90 -17.58 -5.16 -8.47
N ARG A 91 -16.26 -5.06 -8.64
CA ARG A 91 -15.62 -5.06 -9.96
C ARG A 91 -15.45 -6.44 -10.56
N PHE A 92 -15.12 -7.43 -9.75
CA PHE A 92 -14.71 -8.76 -10.22
C PHE A 92 -15.79 -9.82 -10.05
N ASP A 93 -16.92 -9.51 -9.39
CA ASP A 93 -18.05 -10.43 -9.11
C ASP A 93 -17.57 -11.78 -8.54
N GLU A 94 -16.40 -11.77 -7.88
CA GLU A 94 -15.76 -12.97 -7.34
C GLU A 94 -16.50 -13.37 -6.07
N ALA A 95 -17.03 -14.60 -6.07
CA ALA A 95 -17.64 -15.24 -4.91
C ALA A 95 -16.74 -15.08 -3.68
N VAL A 96 -17.30 -14.48 -2.62
CA VAL A 96 -16.58 -13.97 -1.44
C VAL A 96 -15.82 -15.08 -0.70
N GLU A 97 -14.63 -14.72 -0.18
CA GLU A 97 -13.55 -15.55 0.42
C GLU A 97 -12.80 -16.44 -0.60
N PRO A 98 -11.99 -15.80 -1.48
CA PRO A 98 -10.58 -15.55 -1.14
C PRO A 98 -10.11 -14.10 -1.38
N VAL A 99 -11.03 -13.16 -1.67
CA VAL A 99 -10.68 -11.76 -2.02
C VAL A 99 -9.97 -11.02 -0.89
N PHE A 100 -10.47 -11.11 0.34
CA PHE A 100 -9.86 -10.45 1.50
C PHE A 100 -8.50 -11.05 1.85
N ASP A 101 -8.33 -12.37 1.71
CA ASP A 101 -7.03 -13.04 1.93
C ASP A 101 -6.00 -12.62 0.88
N ARG A 102 -6.40 -12.60 -0.41
CA ARG A 102 -5.54 -12.15 -1.52
C ARG A 102 -5.16 -10.69 -1.35
N LEU A 103 -6.13 -9.83 -1.01
CA LEU A 103 -5.90 -8.42 -0.74
C LEU A 103 -4.93 -8.24 0.44
N GLY A 104 -5.16 -8.94 1.54
CA GLY A 104 -4.30 -8.90 2.72
C GLY A 104 -2.87 -9.33 2.41
N ALA A 105 -2.69 -10.44 1.69
CA ALA A 105 -1.38 -10.91 1.27
C ALA A 105 -0.66 -9.90 0.36
N PHE A 106 -1.39 -9.30 -0.59
CA PHE A 106 -0.85 -8.27 -1.49
C PHE A 106 -0.40 -7.02 -0.71
N LEU A 107 -1.24 -6.49 0.17
CA LEU A 107 -0.91 -5.32 0.99
C LEU A 107 0.27 -5.59 1.93
N GLN A 108 0.37 -6.80 2.50
CA GLN A 108 1.52 -7.19 3.31
C GLN A 108 2.83 -7.22 2.49
N GLN A 109 2.79 -7.70 1.25
CA GLN A 109 3.95 -7.67 0.36
C GLN A 109 4.38 -6.24 0.03
N LEU A 110 3.42 -5.35 -0.26
CA LEU A 110 3.70 -3.93 -0.49
C LEU A 110 4.29 -3.24 0.75
N ALA A 111 3.76 -3.52 1.94
CA ALA A 111 4.25 -2.96 3.19
C ALA A 111 5.68 -3.43 3.50
N ARG A 112 5.95 -4.74 3.37
CA ARG A 112 7.32 -5.30 3.53
C ARG A 112 8.31 -4.69 2.54
N GLY A 113 7.87 -4.45 1.30
CA GLY A 113 8.67 -3.79 0.27
C GLY A 113 8.81 -2.27 0.43
N LYS A 114 8.22 -1.66 1.47
CA LYS A 114 8.19 -0.21 1.70
C LYS A 114 7.62 0.56 0.50
N PHE A 115 6.61 -0.03 -0.16
CA PHE A 115 5.82 0.60 -1.20
C PHE A 115 4.64 1.36 -0.62
N ILE A 116 4.09 0.85 0.47
CA ILE A 116 3.03 1.47 1.26
C ILE A 116 3.45 1.50 2.74
N ARG A 117 2.78 2.33 3.52
CA ARG A 117 2.74 2.27 4.99
C ARG A 117 1.30 2.14 5.45
N TRP A 118 1.12 1.84 6.72
CA TRP A 118 -0.17 1.98 7.39
C TRP A 118 -0.25 3.37 8.03
N GLU A 119 -1.41 4.02 7.96
CA GLU A 119 -1.61 5.38 8.50
C GLU A 119 -1.20 5.50 9.97
N GLU A 120 -1.56 4.50 10.79
CA GLU A 120 -1.24 4.47 12.23
C GLU A 120 0.26 4.35 12.55
N GLU A 121 1.12 4.06 11.58
CA GLU A 121 2.58 4.00 11.78
C GLU A 121 3.20 5.40 11.94
N GLU A 122 2.48 6.46 11.58
CA GLU A 122 2.92 7.85 11.71
C GLU A 122 3.02 8.34 13.16
N GLU A 123 2.26 7.74 14.10
CA GLU A 123 2.22 8.16 15.51
C GLU A 123 3.35 7.56 16.39
N ARG A 124 4.25 6.75 15.81
CA ARG A 124 5.42 6.25 16.55
C ARG A 124 6.64 7.14 16.26
N PRO A 125 6.90 8.21 17.04
CA PRO A 125 8.18 8.91 16.95
C PRO A 125 9.29 7.90 17.23
N GLY A 126 10.32 7.95 16.37
CA GLY A 126 11.39 6.98 16.28
C GLY A 126 12.00 6.62 17.64
N LYS A 127 12.24 5.33 17.81
CA LYS A 127 13.12 4.78 18.84
C LYS A 127 14.57 4.98 18.43
#